data_AF-A0A8W8P4L0-F1
#
_entry.id   AF-A0A8W8P4L0-F1
#
_cell.length_a   1.000
_cell.length_b   1.000
_cell.length_c   1.000
_cell.angle_alpha   90.00
_cell.angle_beta   90.00
_cell.angle_gamma   90.00
#
_symmetry.space_group_name_H-M   'P 1'
#
loop_
_entity.id
_entity.type
_entity.pdbx_description
1 polymer ?
#
loop_
_entity_poly.entity_id
_entity_poly.type
_entity_poly.pdbx_seq_one_letter_code
_entity_poly.pdbx_strand_id
1 'polypeptide(L)'
;MLQIFILVAATASVYAVTNQCFNCNGVPAQEDCDVLIQCGENESCFVRKSTQYNGKPLFESGCFSKPTCDTLNQIAGLGKREAGLTNCFECCYTGNRTHPCNNKLCGTPPSRERKCFSCSDALHPDDCETIIPCSEDSICYAGSYRHPFSHEIRYNLGCQHKDTCRVFQSLAHGHVSSSSHGDSVETSHCNDCCDDDYCNIGLCGIPKRVKPIFTYKPNNSTLRPDLEGVILVCKTEPVSNATIHWEFKGLTGSSALSNGVKVSSAPNNVNLTIFPAHQGDMGEYICVATNSVGTSTTSAFLRPK
;
A
#
# COMPACT_ATOMS: atom_id res chain seq x y z
N MET A 1 21.18 65.92 7.07
CA MET A 1 20.38 65.12 6.14
C MET A 1 21.20 63.91 5.75
N LEU A 2 20.98 62.74 6.38
CA LEU A 2 21.32 61.41 5.84
C LEU A 2 20.73 60.34 6.78
N GLN A 3 19.62 59.72 6.39
CA GLN A 3 19.09 58.51 7.04
C GLN A 3 19.72 57.30 6.36
N ILE A 4 20.40 56.45 7.13
CA ILE A 4 20.93 55.16 6.66
C ILE A 4 19.85 54.11 6.88
N PHE A 5 19.27 53.60 5.79
CA PHE A 5 18.40 52.44 5.80
C PHE A 5 19.23 51.16 5.80
N ILE A 6 19.10 50.34 6.84
CA ILE A 6 19.69 48.99 6.89
C ILE A 6 18.70 48.03 6.24
N LEU A 7 19.01 47.55 5.04
CA LEU A 7 18.31 46.46 4.37
C LEU A 7 18.79 45.13 4.97
N VAL A 8 17.94 44.49 5.77
CA VAL A 8 18.15 43.10 6.22
C VAL A 8 17.64 42.18 5.10
N ALA A 9 18.57 41.61 4.33
CA ALA A 9 18.24 40.55 3.39
C ALA A 9 18.04 39.23 4.15
N ALA A 10 16.79 38.81 4.32
CA ALA A 10 16.46 37.46 4.79
C ALA A 10 16.66 36.48 3.62
N THR A 11 17.76 35.74 3.63
CA THR A 11 17.96 34.62 2.71
C THR A 11 17.09 33.45 3.19
N ALA A 12 15.95 33.24 2.54
CA ALA A 12 15.21 31.99 2.67
C ALA A 12 15.97 30.88 1.93
N SER A 13 16.71 30.06 2.67
CA SER A 13 17.30 28.83 2.15
C SER A 13 16.19 27.81 1.93
N VAL A 14 15.86 27.55 0.66
CA VAL A 14 15.01 26.43 0.26
C VAL A 14 15.85 25.15 0.39
N TYR A 15 15.83 24.52 1.57
CA TYR A 15 16.42 23.19 1.75
C TYR A 15 15.48 22.13 1.19
N ALA A 16 15.67 21.77 -0.08
CA ALA A 16 15.09 20.56 -0.64
C ALA A 16 16.06 19.39 -0.43
N VAL A 17 16.06 18.79 0.77
CA VAL A 17 16.70 17.48 1.00
C VAL A 17 15.64 16.53 1.55
N THR A 18 14.92 15.86 0.65
CA THR A 18 13.93 14.85 1.00
C THR A 18 14.64 13.52 1.31
N ASN A 19 15.19 13.39 2.52
CA ASN A 19 15.73 12.13 3.03
C ASN A 19 14.57 11.20 3.49
N GLN A 20 13.84 10.66 2.52
CA GLN A 20 12.74 9.73 2.78
C GLN A 20 13.17 8.27 2.62
N CYS A 21 12.73 7.42 3.54
CA CYS A 21 13.05 6.00 3.60
C CYS A 21 11.77 5.18 3.65
N PHE A 22 11.80 3.95 3.11
CA PHE A 22 10.79 2.96 3.47
C PHE A 22 10.92 2.57 4.95
N ASN A 23 9.80 2.38 5.63
CA ASN A 23 9.75 2.08 7.06
C ASN A 23 8.80 0.94 7.37
N CYS A 24 9.32 -0.14 7.93
CA CYS A 24 8.54 -1.30 8.32
C CYS A 24 9.29 -2.08 9.39
N ASN A 25 8.54 -2.77 10.24
CA ASN A 25 9.09 -3.62 11.27
C ASN A 25 8.46 -5.01 11.13
N GLY A 26 9.14 -5.90 10.42
CA GLY A 26 8.79 -7.30 10.35
C GLY A 26 7.88 -7.67 9.18
N VAL A 27 8.36 -7.44 7.95
CA VAL A 27 7.70 -7.90 6.72
C VAL A 27 8.43 -9.13 6.14
N PRO A 28 7.74 -10.03 5.43
CA PRO A 28 8.38 -11.22 4.86
C PRO A 28 9.29 -10.88 3.67
N ALA A 29 9.09 -9.73 3.01
CA ALA A 29 9.91 -9.25 1.91
C ALA A 29 10.07 -7.71 1.94
N GLN A 30 11.19 -7.17 1.46
CA GLN A 30 11.48 -5.73 1.52
C GLN A 30 10.51 -4.90 0.65
N GLU A 31 9.98 -5.49 -0.42
CA GLU A 31 8.97 -4.87 -1.29
C GLU A 31 7.62 -4.64 -0.60
N ASP A 32 7.32 -5.35 0.49
CA ASP A 32 6.09 -5.16 1.27
C ASP A 32 6.17 -3.91 2.17
N CYS A 33 7.33 -3.25 2.21
CA CYS A 33 7.58 -2.04 2.98
C CYS A 33 7.05 -0.81 2.22
N ASP A 34 5.77 -0.47 2.37
CA ASP A 34 5.08 0.58 1.58
C ASP A 34 4.94 1.94 2.31
N VAL A 35 5.38 2.03 3.57
CA VAL A 35 5.30 3.26 4.37
C VAL A 35 6.54 4.12 4.20
N LEU A 36 6.35 5.40 3.87
CA LEU A 36 7.43 6.39 3.77
C LEU A 36 7.57 7.18 5.07
N ILE A 37 8.81 7.32 5.55
CA ILE A 37 9.17 8.18 6.68
C ILE A 37 10.21 9.21 6.26
N GLN A 38 10.18 10.40 6.88
CA GLN A 38 11.22 11.42 6.75
C GLN A 38 12.27 11.21 7.84
N CYS A 39 13.53 11.05 7.46
CA CYS A 39 14.64 10.90 8.40
C CYS A 39 15.25 12.25 8.79
N GLY A 40 15.85 12.28 9.99
CA GLY A 40 16.58 13.43 10.48
C GLY A 40 17.87 13.72 9.71
N GLU A 41 18.47 14.88 9.96
CA GLU A 41 19.69 15.32 9.27
C GLU A 41 20.88 14.37 9.47
N ASN A 42 20.94 13.68 10.62
CA ASN A 42 21.99 12.73 10.96
C ASN A 42 21.59 11.26 10.81
N GLU A 43 20.53 10.99 10.04
CA GLU A 43 20.01 9.64 9.79
C GLU A 43 20.08 9.28 8.30
N SER A 44 20.20 7.99 8.01
CA SER A 44 20.21 7.39 6.67
C SER A 44 19.27 6.20 6.62
N CYS A 45 18.86 5.77 5.43
CA CYS A 45 18.00 4.60 5.33
C CYS A 45 18.78 3.32 5.64
N PHE A 46 18.12 2.34 6.26
CA PHE A 46 18.69 1.01 6.50
C PHE A 46 17.71 -0.11 6.11
N VAL A 47 18.27 -1.30 5.88
CA VAL A 47 17.53 -2.57 5.85
C VAL A 47 18.24 -3.57 6.74
N ARG A 48 17.46 -4.28 7.54
CA ARG A 48 17.89 -5.43 8.34
C ARG A 48 17.09 -6.65 7.91
N LYS A 49 17.77 -7.73 7.57
CA LYS A 49 17.17 -9.05 7.28
C LYS A 49 17.56 -10.04 8.37
N SER A 50 16.57 -10.67 8.98
CA SER A 50 16.75 -11.73 9.97
C SER A 50 16.04 -13.01 9.54
N THR A 51 16.50 -14.18 9.99
CA THR A 51 15.82 -15.47 9.76
C THR A 51 15.06 -15.84 11.03
N GLN A 52 13.74 -15.92 10.96
CA GLN A 52 12.90 -16.33 12.09
C GLN A 52 13.13 -17.80 12.47
N TYR A 53 12.66 -18.22 13.65
CA TYR A 53 12.79 -19.62 14.12
C TYR A 53 12.23 -20.67 13.15
N ASN A 54 11.26 -20.30 12.32
CA ASN A 54 10.66 -21.15 11.29
C ASN A 54 11.43 -21.15 9.96
N GLY A 55 12.61 -20.53 9.90
CA GLY A 55 13.45 -20.43 8.70
C GLY A 55 13.02 -19.34 7.70
N LYS A 56 11.94 -18.60 7.96
CA LYS A 56 11.46 -17.53 7.05
C LYS A 56 12.26 -16.24 7.25
N PRO A 57 12.52 -15.47 6.17
CA PRO A 57 13.10 -14.14 6.30
C PRO A 57 12.13 -13.17 6.99
N LEU A 58 12.69 -12.18 7.68
CA LEU A 58 12.01 -11.06 8.31
C LEU A 58 12.82 -9.81 7.99
N PHE A 59 12.19 -8.83 7.35
CA PHE A 59 12.80 -7.57 6.98
C PHE A 59 12.31 -6.43 7.87
N GLU A 60 13.22 -5.56 8.22
CA GLU A 60 12.98 -4.31 8.91
C GLU A 60 13.71 -3.19 8.20
N SER A 61 13.08 -2.03 8.09
CA SER A 61 13.62 -0.90 7.35
C SER A 61 13.17 0.41 7.97
N GLY A 62 13.94 1.48 7.78
CA GLY A 62 13.60 2.80 8.32
C GLY A 62 14.79 3.75 8.32
N CYS A 63 14.78 4.68 9.26
CA CYS A 63 15.88 5.62 9.52
C CYS A 63 16.86 5.05 10.55
N PHE A 64 18.15 5.27 10.35
CA PHE A 64 19.19 4.87 11.29
C PHE A 64 20.30 5.90 11.36
N SER A 65 20.95 6.01 12.50
CA SER A 65 22.08 6.93 12.73
C SER A 65 23.20 6.72 11.71
N LYS A 66 23.58 7.77 10.99
CA LYS A 66 24.69 7.76 10.00
C LYS A 66 26.00 7.23 10.61
N PRO A 67 26.48 7.74 11.77
CA PRO A 67 27.67 7.18 12.43
C PRO A 67 27.60 5.68 12.71
N THR A 68 26.42 5.19 13.07
CA THR A 68 26.22 3.76 13.36
C THR A 68 26.18 2.94 12.08
N CYS A 69 25.55 3.45 11.01
CA CYS A 69 25.61 2.87 9.67
C CYS A 69 27.05 2.76 9.16
N ASP A 70 27.87 3.81 9.33
CA ASP A 70 29.27 3.82 8.91
C ASP A 70 30.08 2.75 9.67
N THR A 71 29.84 2.63 10.97
CA THR A 71 30.48 1.62 11.83
C THR A 71 30.08 0.20 11.44
N LEU A 72 28.78 -0.04 11.20
CA LEU A 72 28.26 -1.37 10.86
C LEU A 72 28.66 -1.82 9.46
N ASN A 73 28.68 -0.90 8.48
CA ASN A 73 29.18 -1.18 7.12
C ASN A 73 30.67 -1.56 7.12
N GLN A 74 31.47 -0.99 8.02
CA GLN A 74 32.89 -1.34 8.17
C GLN A 74 33.10 -2.72 8.82
N ILE A 75 32.17 -3.18 9.67
CA ILE A 75 32.27 -4.47 10.38
C ILE A 75 31.64 -5.61 9.57
N ALA A 76 30.74 -5.31 8.62
CA ALA A 76 30.07 -6.31 7.76
C ALA A 76 31.04 -7.14 6.88
N GLY A 77 32.30 -6.71 6.72
CA GLY A 77 33.35 -7.45 6.00
C GLY A 77 34.14 -8.45 6.85
N LEU A 78 33.94 -8.48 8.17
CA LEU A 78 34.61 -9.42 9.08
C LEU A 78 33.61 -10.52 9.47
N GLY A 79 33.73 -11.68 8.82
CA GLY A 79 32.88 -12.83 9.09
C GLY A 79 32.77 -13.13 10.59
N LYS A 80 31.62 -12.83 11.19
CA LYS A 80 31.33 -13.17 12.58
C LYS A 80 30.43 -14.38 12.64
N ARG A 81 30.97 -15.46 13.20
CA ARG A 81 30.21 -16.46 13.93
C ARG A 81 29.90 -15.85 15.30
N GLU A 82 28.66 -15.43 15.56
CA GLU A 82 27.98 -15.61 16.86
C GLU A 82 26.56 -15.01 16.91
N ALA A 83 25.62 -15.87 17.32
CA ALA A 83 24.43 -15.63 18.13
C ALA A 83 23.57 -14.37 17.86
N GLY A 84 22.93 -14.30 16.70
CA GLY A 84 21.79 -13.42 16.46
C GLY A 84 21.17 -13.69 15.10
N LEU A 85 19.85 -13.80 15.02
CA LEU A 85 19.08 -14.15 13.80
C LEU A 85 19.30 -13.20 12.61
N THR A 86 20.09 -12.12 12.73
CA THR A 86 20.30 -11.11 11.68
C THR A 86 21.32 -11.57 10.64
N ASN A 87 20.86 -11.84 9.43
CA ASN A 87 21.68 -12.32 8.32
C ASN A 87 22.24 -11.20 7.45
N CYS A 88 21.61 -10.00 7.48
CA CYS A 88 22.10 -8.84 6.76
C CYS A 88 21.68 -7.55 7.45
N PHE A 89 22.56 -6.55 7.37
CA PHE A 89 22.30 -5.17 7.74
C PHE A 89 23.05 -4.26 6.77
N GLU A 90 22.34 -3.41 6.04
CA GLU A 90 22.90 -2.49 5.05
C GLU A 90 22.27 -1.11 5.21
N CYS A 91 23.04 -0.06 4.91
CA CYS A 91 22.56 1.32 4.87
C CYS A 91 22.81 1.98 3.51
N CYS A 92 21.99 2.97 3.17
CA CYS A 92 22.16 3.81 1.99
C CYS A 92 21.84 5.28 2.29
N TYR A 93 22.46 6.17 1.51
CA TYR A 93 22.50 7.61 1.83
C TYR A 93 21.86 8.49 0.75
N THR A 94 21.52 7.95 -0.43
CA THR A 94 21.05 8.73 -1.59
C THR A 94 19.77 8.14 -2.18
N GLY A 95 18.62 8.75 -1.87
CA GLY A 95 17.29 8.38 -2.38
C GLY A 95 16.47 9.58 -2.87
N ASN A 96 15.36 9.31 -3.58
CA ASN A 96 14.37 10.31 -4.00
C ASN A 96 13.04 10.07 -3.25
N ARG A 97 12.19 11.11 -3.15
CA ARG A 97 10.84 11.07 -2.56
C ARG A 97 9.96 9.95 -3.12
N THR A 98 10.12 9.58 -4.39
CA THR A 98 9.35 8.50 -5.03
C THR A 98 10.06 7.15 -5.03
N HIS A 99 11.38 7.13 -4.79
CA HIS A 99 12.20 5.92 -4.81
C HIS A 99 13.24 6.00 -3.68
N PRO A 100 12.82 5.69 -2.44
CA PRO A 100 13.75 5.56 -1.31
C PRO A 100 14.87 4.58 -1.62
N CYS A 101 16.09 4.89 -1.15
CA CYS A 101 17.28 4.11 -1.52
C CYS A 101 17.32 2.71 -0.90
N ASN A 102 16.56 2.49 0.18
CA ASN A 102 16.49 1.23 0.90
C ASN A 102 15.59 0.18 0.23
N ASN A 103 15.18 0.40 -1.02
CA ASN A 103 14.31 -0.51 -1.76
C ASN A 103 15.00 -1.77 -2.32
N LYS A 104 16.34 -1.85 -2.26
CA LYS A 104 17.14 -2.94 -2.87
C LYS A 104 18.29 -3.46 -2.00
N LEU A 105 18.28 -3.10 -0.72
CA LEU A 105 19.34 -3.50 0.22
C LEU A 105 19.13 -4.93 0.73
N CYS A 106 20.20 -5.56 1.19
CA CYS A 106 20.26 -6.90 1.78
C CYS A 106 20.00 -8.06 0.81
N GLY A 107 20.54 -7.94 -0.40
CA GLY A 107 20.52 -9.02 -1.39
C GLY A 107 19.11 -9.47 -1.73
N THR A 108 18.15 -8.53 -1.77
CA THR A 108 16.88 -8.76 -2.46
C THR A 108 17.23 -9.31 -3.84
N PRO A 109 16.94 -10.58 -4.17
CA PRO A 109 17.22 -11.09 -5.49
C PRO A 109 16.55 -10.15 -6.51
N PRO A 110 17.17 -9.85 -7.66
CA PRO A 110 16.40 -9.42 -8.80
C PRO A 110 15.62 -10.65 -9.27
N SER A 111 14.51 -10.92 -8.60
CA SER A 111 13.52 -11.88 -9.05
C SER A 111 12.18 -11.36 -8.58
N ARG A 112 11.70 -10.30 -9.25
CA ARG A 112 10.26 -10.20 -9.42
C ARG A 112 9.91 -11.37 -10.35
N GLU A 113 9.66 -12.55 -9.79
CA GLU A 113 8.66 -13.42 -10.40
C GLU A 113 7.42 -12.54 -10.50
N ARG A 114 7.18 -12.01 -11.70
CA ARG A 114 6.16 -11.00 -11.93
C ARG A 114 4.82 -11.57 -11.49
N LYS A 115 4.11 -10.86 -10.63
CA LYS A 115 2.86 -11.38 -10.08
C LYS A 115 1.69 -10.84 -10.88
N CYS A 116 0.79 -11.72 -11.31
CA CYS A 116 -0.39 -11.33 -12.08
C CYS A 116 -1.65 -11.94 -11.46
N PHE A 117 -2.78 -11.27 -11.64
CA PHE A 117 -4.07 -11.88 -11.34
C PHE A 117 -4.32 -13.04 -12.29
N SER A 118 -4.89 -14.14 -11.79
CA SER A 118 -5.13 -15.36 -12.54
C SER A 118 -6.52 -15.89 -12.30
N CYS A 119 -7.32 -15.97 -13.36
CA CYS A 119 -8.64 -16.58 -13.34
C CYS A 119 -9.05 -16.93 -14.77
N SER A 120 -9.94 -17.91 -14.86
CA SER A 120 -10.52 -18.36 -16.13
C SER A 120 -12.02 -18.20 -16.06
N ASP A 121 -12.62 -17.76 -17.17
CA ASP A 121 -14.07 -17.64 -17.35
C ASP A 121 -14.79 -16.74 -16.32
N ALA A 122 -14.11 -15.69 -15.86
CA ALA A 122 -14.66 -14.76 -14.88
C ALA A 122 -15.77 -13.90 -15.51
N LEU A 123 -16.93 -13.82 -14.84
CA LEU A 123 -18.04 -12.93 -15.24
C LEU A 123 -17.70 -11.48 -14.90
N HIS A 124 -17.19 -11.25 -13.69
CA HIS A 124 -16.68 -9.97 -13.26
C HIS A 124 -15.17 -10.09 -12.99
N PRO A 125 -14.34 -9.24 -13.60
CA PRO A 125 -12.91 -9.17 -13.30
C PRO A 125 -12.63 -8.92 -11.81
N ASP A 126 -13.60 -8.36 -11.08
CA ASP A 126 -13.57 -8.11 -9.64
C ASP A 126 -13.62 -9.39 -8.77
N ASP A 127 -14.06 -10.51 -9.33
CA ASP A 127 -14.06 -11.81 -8.64
C ASP A 127 -12.69 -12.52 -8.74
N CYS A 128 -11.76 -11.98 -9.53
CA CYS A 128 -10.45 -12.56 -9.76
C CYS A 128 -9.50 -12.24 -8.60
N GLU A 129 -9.47 -13.07 -7.56
CA GLU A 129 -8.64 -12.84 -6.34
C GLU A 129 -7.32 -13.61 -6.33
N THR A 130 -7.16 -14.59 -7.22
CA THR A 130 -5.97 -15.44 -7.24
C THR A 130 -4.80 -14.70 -7.89
N ILE A 131 -3.64 -14.74 -7.24
CA ILE A 131 -2.39 -14.14 -7.71
C ILE A 131 -1.37 -15.26 -7.93
N ILE A 132 -0.73 -15.26 -9.10
CA ILE A 132 0.33 -16.23 -9.44
C ILE A 132 1.62 -15.52 -9.84
N PRO A 133 2.79 -16.12 -9.58
CA PRO A 133 4.04 -15.71 -10.20
C PRO A 133 4.10 -16.13 -11.68
N CYS A 134 4.73 -15.30 -12.50
CA CYS A 134 5.04 -15.58 -13.90
C CYS A 134 6.51 -15.94 -14.07
N SER A 135 6.80 -16.77 -15.08
CA SER A 135 8.17 -17.05 -15.52
C SER A 135 8.85 -15.81 -16.12
N GLU A 136 10.18 -15.82 -16.24
CA GLU A 136 10.97 -14.70 -16.76
C GLU A 136 10.54 -14.23 -18.15
N ASP A 137 10.04 -15.14 -18.99
CA ASP A 137 9.58 -14.87 -20.36
C ASP A 137 8.09 -14.57 -20.48
N SER A 138 7.40 -14.44 -19.34
CA SER A 138 5.97 -14.12 -19.30
C SER A 138 5.69 -12.77 -18.65
N ILE A 139 4.62 -12.13 -19.10
CA ILE A 139 4.10 -10.86 -18.59
C ILE A 139 2.60 -10.98 -18.30
N CYS A 140 2.02 -10.00 -17.59
CA CYS A 140 0.61 -10.08 -17.24
C CYS A 140 -0.27 -9.90 -18.48
N TYR A 141 -1.34 -10.69 -18.54
CA TYR A 141 -2.30 -10.70 -19.63
C TYR A 141 -3.73 -10.60 -19.12
N ALA A 142 -4.57 -9.91 -19.89
CA ALA A 142 -6.01 -9.97 -19.79
C ALA A 142 -6.60 -10.18 -21.18
N GLY A 143 -7.64 -11.00 -21.26
CA GLY A 143 -8.46 -11.09 -22.45
C GLY A 143 -9.94 -11.22 -22.14
N SER A 144 -10.76 -10.84 -23.10
CA SER A 144 -12.22 -10.97 -23.03
C SER A 144 -12.77 -11.73 -24.23
N TYR A 145 -13.81 -12.53 -23.99
CA TYR A 145 -14.50 -13.29 -25.02
C TYR A 145 -15.99 -13.39 -24.70
N ARG A 146 -16.81 -13.56 -25.74
CA ARG A 146 -18.23 -13.82 -25.58
C ARG A 146 -18.46 -15.31 -25.33
N HIS A 147 -19.07 -15.66 -24.20
CA HIS A 147 -19.37 -17.05 -23.87
C HIS A 147 -20.34 -17.65 -24.91
N PRO A 148 -20.07 -18.86 -25.47
CA PRO A 148 -20.83 -19.40 -26.60
C PRO A 148 -22.31 -19.63 -26.35
N PHE A 149 -22.71 -19.87 -25.09
CA PHE A 149 -24.08 -20.22 -24.73
C PHE A 149 -24.84 -19.08 -24.07
N SER A 150 -24.21 -18.36 -23.14
CA SER A 150 -24.88 -17.28 -22.39
C SER A 150 -24.81 -15.94 -23.09
N HIS A 151 -23.97 -15.79 -24.12
CA HIS A 151 -23.67 -14.53 -24.81
C HIS A 151 -23.11 -13.43 -23.91
N GLU A 152 -22.83 -13.71 -22.64
CA GLU A 152 -22.17 -12.80 -21.70
C GLU A 152 -20.69 -12.65 -22.05
N ILE A 153 -20.10 -11.50 -21.70
CA ILE A 153 -18.66 -11.29 -21.82
C ILE A 153 -17.98 -11.93 -20.61
N ARG A 154 -16.93 -12.72 -20.86
CA ARG A 154 -16.13 -13.43 -19.87
C ARG A 154 -14.67 -13.02 -20.00
N TYR A 155 -13.94 -13.09 -18.89
CA TYR A 155 -12.56 -12.63 -18.80
C TYR A 155 -11.62 -13.76 -18.40
N ASN A 156 -10.44 -13.77 -19.02
CA ASN A 156 -9.32 -14.63 -18.67
C ASN A 156 -8.13 -13.74 -18.31
N LEU A 157 -7.61 -13.89 -17.10
CA LEU A 157 -6.43 -13.16 -16.61
C LEU A 157 -5.35 -14.18 -16.24
N GLY A 158 -4.09 -13.81 -16.44
CA GLY A 158 -2.96 -14.65 -16.03
C GLY A 158 -1.62 -14.15 -16.53
N CYS A 159 -0.69 -15.09 -16.70
CA CYS A 159 0.60 -14.88 -17.33
C CYS A 159 0.55 -15.28 -18.80
N GLN A 160 1.17 -14.48 -19.68
CA GLN A 160 1.31 -14.79 -21.09
C GLN A 160 2.73 -14.58 -21.58
N HIS A 161 3.20 -15.45 -22.46
CA HIS A 161 4.53 -15.35 -23.05
C HIS A 161 4.70 -14.02 -23.80
N LYS A 162 5.86 -13.38 -23.64
CA LYS A 162 6.21 -12.10 -24.26
C LYS A 162 5.98 -12.10 -25.77
N ASP A 163 6.32 -13.19 -26.46
CA ASP A 163 6.13 -13.28 -27.91
C ASP A 163 4.66 -13.29 -28.33
N THR A 164 3.80 -14.00 -27.59
CA THR A 164 2.37 -13.96 -27.90
C THR A 164 1.79 -12.57 -27.64
N CYS A 165 2.24 -11.88 -26.59
CA CYS A 165 1.86 -10.50 -26.33
C CYS A 165 2.30 -9.54 -27.45
N ARG A 166 3.49 -9.74 -28.04
CA ARG A 166 3.92 -9.00 -29.23
C ARG A 166 2.99 -9.20 -30.42
N VAL A 167 2.48 -10.42 -30.60
CA VAL A 167 1.47 -10.73 -31.63
C VAL A 167 0.14 -10.04 -31.33
N PHE A 168 -0.34 -10.07 -30.08
CA PHE A 168 -1.56 -9.35 -29.71
C PHE A 168 -1.44 -7.85 -30.00
N GLN A 169 -0.31 -7.24 -29.67
CA GLN A 169 -0.05 -5.82 -29.94
C GLN A 169 0.03 -5.51 -31.44
N SER A 170 0.62 -6.40 -32.25
CA SER A 170 0.68 -6.21 -33.70
C SER A 170 -0.69 -6.36 -34.38
N LEU A 171 -1.55 -7.23 -33.85
CA LEU A 171 -2.93 -7.40 -34.31
C LEU A 171 -3.84 -6.26 -33.82
N ALA A 172 -3.58 -5.70 -32.64
CA ALA A 172 -4.33 -4.58 -32.08
C ALA A 172 -4.17 -3.28 -32.90
N HIS A 173 -3.06 -3.11 -33.64
CA HIS A 173 -2.89 -1.99 -34.58
C HIS A 173 -3.80 -2.06 -35.83
N GLY A 174 -4.60 -3.13 -35.97
CA GLY A 174 -5.67 -3.24 -36.96
C GLY A 174 -7.06 -2.81 -36.45
N HIS A 175 -7.24 -2.54 -35.16
CA HIS A 175 -8.52 -2.10 -34.60
C HIS A 175 -8.41 -0.75 -33.88
N VAL A 176 -9.13 0.20 -34.47
CA VAL A 176 -9.39 1.56 -34.03
C VAL A 176 -9.69 1.63 -32.52
N SER A 177 -8.90 2.43 -31.80
CA SER A 177 -9.38 3.08 -30.59
C SER A 177 -10.56 3.97 -30.99
N SER A 178 -11.79 3.62 -30.60
CA SER A 178 -12.91 4.53 -30.80
C SER A 178 -12.71 5.73 -29.87
N SER A 179 -12.44 6.86 -30.51
CA SER A 179 -12.61 8.19 -30.00
C SER A 179 -14.03 8.44 -29.51
N SER A 180 -14.13 9.45 -28.65
CA SER A 180 -15.30 10.25 -28.30
C SER A 180 -16.33 10.42 -29.42
N HIS A 181 -17.38 9.60 -29.45
CA HIS A 181 -18.77 9.98 -29.72
C HIS A 181 -19.66 8.79 -29.38
N GLY A 182 -20.59 9.00 -28.47
CA GLY A 182 -21.50 7.95 -28.03
C GLY A 182 -22.41 7.50 -29.16
N ASP A 183 -22.21 6.29 -29.66
CA ASP A 183 -23.26 5.28 -29.84
C ASP A 183 -22.61 3.94 -30.22
N SER A 184 -23.10 2.83 -29.65
CA SER A 184 -22.70 1.42 -29.88
C SER A 184 -21.24 0.99 -29.53
N VAL A 185 -21.08 0.45 -28.32
CA VAL A 185 -19.90 -0.31 -27.87
C VAL A 185 -19.95 -1.72 -28.44
N GLU A 186 -19.06 -2.04 -29.38
CA GLU A 186 -18.88 -3.41 -29.88
C GLU A 186 -17.43 -3.86 -29.68
N THR A 187 -16.99 -3.93 -28.41
CA THR A 187 -15.71 -4.57 -28.06
C THR A 187 -15.89 -6.09 -28.07
N SER A 188 -15.81 -6.72 -29.24
CA SER A 188 -16.13 -8.15 -29.37
C SER A 188 -15.06 -9.08 -28.78
N HIS A 189 -13.79 -8.69 -28.78
CA HIS A 189 -12.70 -9.46 -28.18
C HIS A 189 -11.54 -8.54 -27.79
N CYS A 190 -11.02 -8.68 -26.57
CA CYS A 190 -9.81 -8.01 -26.12
C CYS A 190 -8.73 -9.03 -25.81
N ASN A 191 -7.48 -8.75 -26.18
CA ASN A 191 -6.30 -9.47 -25.73
C ASN A 191 -5.21 -8.41 -25.53
N ASP A 192 -4.81 -8.17 -24.29
CA ASP A 192 -3.84 -7.13 -23.97
C ASP A 192 -2.85 -7.61 -22.90
N CYS A 193 -1.66 -7.02 -22.90
CA CYS A 193 -0.58 -7.39 -22.00
C CYS A 193 0.14 -6.17 -21.42
N CYS A 194 0.67 -6.32 -20.22
CA CYS A 194 1.41 -5.27 -19.52
C CYS A 194 2.59 -5.85 -18.70
N ASP A 195 3.63 -5.03 -18.50
CA ASP A 195 4.94 -5.45 -17.98
C ASP A 195 5.24 -4.93 -16.55
N ASP A 196 4.23 -4.91 -15.68
CA ASP A 196 4.36 -4.57 -14.25
C ASP A 196 3.59 -5.58 -13.39
N ASP A 197 3.77 -5.57 -12.08
CA ASP A 197 3.02 -6.45 -11.18
C ASP A 197 1.54 -6.05 -11.14
N TYR A 198 0.66 -7.05 -11.12
CA TYR A 198 -0.80 -6.93 -10.98
C TYR A 198 -1.48 -6.08 -12.06
N CYS A 199 -0.77 -5.72 -13.11
CA CYS A 199 -1.21 -4.68 -14.05
C CYS A 199 -2.37 -5.13 -14.94
N ASN A 200 -2.60 -6.45 -15.08
CA ASN A 200 -3.68 -6.98 -15.91
C ASN A 200 -5.10 -6.63 -15.41
N ILE A 201 -5.22 -6.10 -14.20
CA ILE A 201 -6.50 -5.65 -13.63
C ILE A 201 -6.95 -4.24 -14.07
N GLY A 202 -6.24 -3.63 -15.02
CA GLY A 202 -6.65 -2.38 -15.67
C GLY A 202 -6.66 -2.46 -17.20
N LEU A 203 -6.51 -3.67 -17.74
CA LEU A 203 -6.53 -3.92 -19.18
C LEU A 203 -7.94 -4.25 -19.66
N CYS A 204 -8.17 -4.27 -20.97
CA CYS A 204 -9.45 -4.72 -21.55
C CYS A 204 -10.71 -4.02 -21.01
N GLY A 205 -10.59 -2.73 -20.61
CA GLY A 205 -11.70 -1.97 -20.03
C GLY A 205 -12.10 -2.43 -18.62
N ILE A 206 -11.29 -3.30 -18.00
CA ILE A 206 -11.46 -3.71 -16.60
C ILE A 206 -11.26 -2.48 -15.71
N PRO A 207 -12.22 -2.12 -14.83
CA PRO A 207 -12.02 -1.06 -13.86
C PRO A 207 -10.83 -1.37 -12.96
N LYS A 208 -9.83 -0.49 -12.94
CA LYS A 208 -8.63 -0.66 -12.10
C LYS A 208 -9.00 -0.75 -10.62
N ARG A 209 -8.73 -1.91 -9.98
CA ARG A 209 -8.88 -2.02 -8.52
C ARG A 209 -7.88 -1.11 -7.81
N VAL A 210 -8.36 -0.39 -6.79
CA VAL A 210 -7.54 0.48 -5.96
C VAL A 210 -7.51 -0.02 -4.53
N LYS A 211 -6.35 0.06 -3.87
CA LYS A 211 -6.23 -0.14 -2.42
C LYS A 211 -7.25 0.79 -1.74
N PRO A 212 -7.95 0.39 -0.66
CA PRO A 212 -9.01 1.21 -0.09
C PRO A 212 -8.51 2.60 0.28
N ILE A 213 -9.14 3.64 -0.26
CA ILE A 213 -8.81 5.04 0.03
C ILE A 213 -9.91 5.59 0.94
N PHE A 214 -9.53 6.16 2.09
CA PHE A 214 -10.49 6.78 2.99
C PHE A 214 -10.91 8.15 2.47
N THR A 215 -12.19 8.31 2.15
CA THR A 215 -12.82 9.59 1.81
C THR A 215 -13.15 10.40 3.05
N TYR A 216 -13.40 9.72 4.18
CA TYR A 216 -13.58 10.34 5.49
C TYR A 216 -12.84 9.53 6.54
N LYS A 217 -11.98 10.22 7.29
CA LYS A 217 -11.21 9.68 8.41
C LYS A 217 -11.82 10.17 9.72
N PRO A 218 -11.81 9.34 10.77
CA PRO A 218 -12.29 9.75 12.08
C PRO A 218 -11.37 10.81 12.68
N ASN A 219 -11.93 11.69 13.51
CA ASN A 219 -11.19 12.77 14.15
C ASN A 219 -10.92 12.46 15.61
N ASN A 220 -9.73 12.85 16.09
CA ASN A 220 -9.41 12.84 17.50
C ASN A 220 -10.40 13.72 18.28
N SER A 221 -10.82 13.26 19.46
CA SER A 221 -11.76 13.99 20.31
C SER A 221 -11.34 13.93 21.77
N THR A 222 -11.69 14.97 22.51
CA THR A 222 -11.49 15.02 23.97
C THR A 222 -12.83 15.27 24.63
N LEU A 223 -13.28 14.33 25.47
CA LEU A 223 -14.64 14.31 26.02
C LEU A 223 -14.63 14.31 27.55
N ARG A 224 -15.67 14.88 28.15
CA ARG A 224 -15.99 14.63 29.57
C ARG A 224 -16.68 13.27 29.71
N PRO A 225 -16.09 12.30 30.44
CA PRO A 225 -16.75 11.03 30.71
C PRO A 225 -18.13 11.23 31.32
N ASP A 226 -19.04 10.32 31.00
CA ASP A 226 -20.43 10.21 31.51
C ASP A 226 -21.37 11.38 31.13
N LEU A 227 -20.87 12.37 30.37
CA LEU A 227 -21.61 13.59 30.00
C LEU A 227 -21.63 13.85 28.49
N GLU A 228 -20.53 13.56 27.80
CA GLU A 228 -20.38 13.81 26.36
C GLU A 228 -20.26 12.49 25.59
N GLY A 229 -20.41 12.56 24.27
CA GLY A 229 -20.21 11.42 23.38
C GLY A 229 -19.71 11.86 22.01
N VAL A 230 -19.44 10.91 21.14
CA VAL A 230 -18.86 11.15 19.82
C VAL A 230 -19.39 10.18 18.78
N ILE A 231 -19.40 10.62 17.52
CA ILE A 231 -19.57 9.77 16.36
C ILE A 231 -18.24 9.75 15.61
N LEU A 232 -17.62 8.57 15.51
CA LEU A 232 -16.44 8.35 14.69
C LEU A 232 -16.89 7.85 13.32
N VAL A 233 -16.61 8.66 12.29
CA VAL A 233 -17.01 8.37 10.91
C VAL A 233 -15.85 7.76 10.16
N CYS A 234 -16.10 6.66 9.45
CA CYS A 234 -15.10 6.06 8.56
C CYS A 234 -15.74 5.66 7.23
N LYS A 235 -15.24 6.24 6.15
CA LYS A 235 -15.76 5.99 4.80
C LYS A 235 -14.62 5.76 3.81
N THR A 236 -14.84 4.86 2.87
CA THR A 236 -13.93 4.60 1.75
C THR A 236 -14.52 5.07 0.43
N GLU A 237 -13.70 5.17 -0.61
CA GLU A 237 -14.19 5.36 -1.97
C GLU A 237 -15.03 4.14 -2.41
N PRO A 238 -16.22 4.33 -2.99
CA PRO A 238 -17.07 3.22 -3.43
C PRO A 238 -16.40 2.26 -4.40
N VAL A 239 -15.51 2.77 -5.25
CA VAL A 239 -14.75 1.97 -6.23
C VAL A 239 -13.79 0.96 -5.57
N SER A 240 -13.44 1.15 -4.29
CA SER A 240 -12.60 0.19 -3.57
C SER A 240 -13.32 -1.10 -3.19
N ASN A 241 -14.67 -1.09 -3.16
CA ASN A 241 -15.52 -2.18 -2.69
C ASN A 241 -14.99 -2.87 -1.41
N ALA A 242 -14.50 -2.06 -0.46
CA ALA A 242 -13.77 -2.56 0.69
C ALA A 242 -14.72 -3.03 1.80
N THR A 243 -14.34 -4.13 2.46
CA THR A 243 -14.94 -4.52 3.74
C THR A 243 -14.31 -3.68 4.84
N ILE A 244 -15.14 -2.98 5.63
CA ILE A 244 -14.69 -2.07 6.69
C ILE A 244 -15.09 -2.63 8.05
N HIS A 245 -14.17 -2.58 9.01
CA HIS A 245 -14.45 -2.88 10.42
C HIS A 245 -13.64 -1.96 11.34
N TRP A 246 -13.98 -1.98 12.64
CA TRP A 246 -13.29 -1.22 13.67
C TRP A 246 -12.55 -2.15 14.62
N GLU A 247 -11.31 -1.79 14.92
CA GLU A 247 -10.53 -2.31 16.03
C GLU A 247 -10.40 -1.23 17.10
N PHE A 248 -10.18 -1.65 18.35
CA PHE A 248 -10.01 -0.76 19.48
C PHE A 248 -8.77 -1.11 20.29
N LYS A 249 -8.04 -0.09 20.73
CA LYS A 249 -6.94 -0.20 21.68
C LYS A 249 -7.19 0.77 22.83
N GLY A 250 -7.84 0.26 23.87
CA GLY A 250 -8.16 1.01 25.08
C GLY A 250 -6.92 1.37 25.88
N LEU A 251 -6.98 2.51 26.58
CA LEU A 251 -5.88 2.98 27.44
C LEU A 251 -5.55 2.00 28.59
N THR A 252 -6.52 1.19 29.01
CA THR A 252 -6.37 0.17 30.05
C THR A 252 -5.95 -1.20 29.49
N GLY A 253 -5.59 -1.28 28.20
CA GLY A 253 -5.21 -2.52 27.53
C GLY A 253 -6.37 -3.39 27.05
N SER A 254 -7.62 -2.89 27.11
CA SER A 254 -8.76 -3.56 26.48
C SER A 254 -8.65 -3.47 24.96
N SER A 255 -8.84 -4.59 24.26
CA SER A 255 -8.94 -4.60 22.78
C SER A 255 -10.37 -4.73 22.26
N ALA A 256 -11.34 -4.83 23.17
CA ALA A 256 -12.74 -5.03 22.81
C ALA A 256 -13.51 -3.70 22.89
N LEU A 257 -14.35 -3.46 21.88
CA LEU A 257 -15.36 -2.39 21.93
C LEU A 257 -16.31 -2.66 23.09
N SER A 258 -16.61 -1.62 23.88
CA SER A 258 -17.53 -1.75 25.00
C SER A 258 -18.97 -1.96 24.52
N ASN A 259 -19.84 -2.54 25.35
CA ASN A 259 -21.26 -2.75 25.04
C ASN A 259 -22.02 -1.44 24.77
N GLY A 260 -21.48 -0.28 25.21
CA GLY A 260 -22.05 1.04 24.96
C GLY A 260 -21.77 1.60 23.56
N VAL A 261 -20.84 0.98 22.81
CA VAL A 261 -20.49 1.39 21.46
C VAL A 261 -21.48 0.79 20.46
N LYS A 262 -22.12 1.63 19.65
CA LYS A 262 -22.99 1.20 18.55
C LYS A 262 -22.26 1.32 17.22
N VAL A 263 -22.17 0.21 16.48
CA VAL A 263 -21.63 0.17 15.11
C VAL A 263 -22.78 0.27 14.12
N SER A 264 -22.72 1.25 13.22
CA SER A 264 -23.64 1.38 12.09
C SER A 264 -22.90 1.08 10.80
N SER A 265 -23.27 -0.01 10.13
CA SER A 265 -22.61 -0.49 8.91
C SER A 265 -23.48 -0.22 7.69
N ALA A 266 -22.91 0.44 6.69
CA ALA A 266 -23.44 0.63 5.35
C ALA A 266 -22.31 0.37 4.32
N PRO A 267 -22.63 0.13 3.03
CA PRO A 267 -21.61 -0.02 2.01
C PRO A 267 -20.63 1.17 2.01
N ASN A 268 -19.33 0.89 2.11
CA ASN A 268 -18.25 1.88 2.15
C ASN A 268 -18.32 2.90 3.31
N ASN A 269 -19.12 2.64 4.34
CA ASN A 269 -19.37 3.58 5.44
C ASN A 269 -19.71 2.83 6.73
N VAL A 270 -18.77 2.80 7.68
CA VAL A 270 -18.97 2.13 8.98
C VAL A 270 -18.65 3.11 10.09
N ASN A 271 -19.67 3.51 10.85
CA ASN A 271 -19.55 4.55 11.88
C ASN A 271 -19.70 3.96 13.28
N LEU A 272 -18.94 4.49 14.23
CA LEU A 272 -19.11 4.20 15.67
C LEU A 272 -19.82 5.36 16.35
N THR A 273 -20.80 5.06 17.18
CA THR A 273 -21.45 6.02 18.06
C THR A 273 -21.22 5.61 19.50
N ILE A 274 -20.73 6.54 20.32
CA ILE A 274 -20.44 6.34 21.73
C ILE A 274 -21.18 7.43 22.50
N PHE A 275 -22.19 7.06 23.29
CA PHE A 275 -22.91 8.02 24.14
C PHE A 275 -23.66 7.33 25.30
N PRO A 276 -23.50 7.79 26.55
CA PRO A 276 -22.40 8.66 26.99
C PRO A 276 -21.07 7.90 26.90
N ALA A 277 -19.97 8.62 26.64
CA ALA A 277 -18.63 8.01 26.66
C ALA A 277 -18.17 7.80 28.11
N HIS A 278 -17.72 6.60 28.45
CA HIS A 278 -17.19 6.26 29.77
C HIS A 278 -15.67 6.21 29.75
N GLN A 279 -15.04 6.12 30.93
CA GLN A 279 -13.59 6.01 31.06
C GLN A 279 -13.01 4.81 30.28
N GLY A 280 -13.76 3.70 30.20
CA GLY A 280 -13.36 2.50 29.46
C GLY A 280 -13.39 2.64 27.93
N ASP A 281 -14.06 3.68 27.42
CA ASP A 281 -14.13 3.98 25.98
C ASP A 281 -12.93 4.81 25.52
N MET A 282 -12.05 5.24 26.43
CA MET A 282 -10.87 6.02 26.08
C MET A 282 -9.79 5.12 25.46
N GLY A 283 -9.27 5.52 24.31
CA GLY A 283 -8.32 4.72 23.55
C GLY A 283 -8.17 5.16 22.10
N GLU A 284 -7.50 4.31 21.32
CA GLU A 284 -7.39 4.44 19.88
C GLU A 284 -8.45 3.57 19.20
N TYR A 285 -9.26 4.20 18.34
CA TYR A 285 -10.20 3.52 17.47
C TYR A 285 -9.62 3.47 16.07
N ILE A 286 -9.42 2.27 15.55
CA ILE A 286 -8.75 2.00 14.27
C ILE A 286 -9.79 1.50 13.28
N CYS A 287 -10.03 2.25 12.22
CA CYS A 287 -10.84 1.80 11.11
C CYS A 287 -9.95 1.07 10.11
N VAL A 288 -10.31 -0.18 9.82
CA VAL A 288 -9.59 -1.07 8.92
C VAL A 288 -10.48 -1.32 7.71
N ALA A 289 -9.96 -1.00 6.52
CA ALA A 289 -10.63 -1.24 5.25
C ALA A 289 -9.79 -2.21 4.41
N THR A 290 -10.38 -3.33 4.01
CA THR A 290 -9.69 -4.40 3.29
C THR A 290 -10.43 -4.77 2.02
N ASN A 291 -9.68 -4.89 0.93
CA ASN A 291 -10.12 -5.57 -0.29
C ASN A 291 -8.99 -6.49 -0.78
N SER A 292 -9.19 -7.14 -1.91
CA SER A 292 -8.22 -8.02 -2.56
C SER A 292 -6.88 -7.36 -2.92
N VAL A 293 -6.84 -6.04 -3.10
CA VAL A 293 -5.63 -5.29 -3.45
C VAL A 293 -4.79 -4.97 -2.21
N GLY A 294 -5.43 -4.90 -1.04
CA GLY A 294 -4.74 -4.76 0.23
C GLY A 294 -5.60 -4.14 1.31
N THR A 295 -4.93 -3.83 2.42
CA THR A 295 -5.55 -3.23 3.61
C THR A 295 -5.04 -1.82 3.82
N SER A 296 -5.96 -0.88 4.05
CA SER A 296 -5.67 0.47 4.50
C SER A 296 -6.26 0.68 5.89
N THR A 297 -5.55 1.42 6.73
CA THR A 297 -6.00 1.75 8.09
C THR A 297 -5.96 3.25 8.34
N THR A 298 -6.86 3.73 9.21
CA THR A 298 -6.85 5.08 9.76
C THR A 298 -7.34 5.01 11.19
N SER A 299 -6.88 5.91 12.06
CA SER A 299 -7.28 5.89 13.47
C SER A 299 -7.65 7.26 14.02
N ALA A 300 -8.35 7.24 15.15
CA ALA A 300 -8.62 8.40 15.97
C ALA A 300 -8.49 8.06 17.45
N PHE A 301 -7.98 9.01 18.23
CA PHE A 301 -7.85 8.93 19.67
C PHE A 301 -9.02 9.61 20.37
N LEU A 302 -9.67 8.88 21.27
CA LEU A 302 -10.60 9.43 22.24
C LEU A 302 -9.87 9.63 23.58
N ARG A 303 -9.81 10.88 24.05
CA ARG A 303 -9.12 11.25 25.28
C ARG A 303 -10.11 11.82 26.32
N PRO A 304 -9.88 11.60 27.61
CA PRO A 304 -10.63 12.30 28.65
C PRO A 304 -10.19 13.77 28.72
N LYS A 305 -11.14 14.67 29.03
CA LYS A 305 -10.85 16.06 29.41
C LYS A 305 -10.26 16.16 30.82
#